data_AF-A0AAP0JUL5-F1
#
_entry.id   AF-A0AAP0JUL5-F1
#
_cell.length_a   1.000
_cell.length_b   1.000
_cell.length_c   1.000
_cell.angle_alpha   90.00
_cell.angle_beta   90.00
_cell.angle_gamma   90.00
#
_symmetry.space_group_name_H-M   'P 1'
#
loop_
_entity.id
_entity.type
_entity.pdbx_description
1 polymer ?
#
loop_
_entity_poly.entity_id
_entity_poly.type
_entity_poly.pdbx_seq_one_letter_code
_entity_poly.pdbx_strand_id
1 'polypeptide(L)'
;MSTSFDIPNGQLMVLSADASKVGISGAGYIWSACEAGHEEEWRHSVAPIPQDKLEEVARAALAELDLVTQESSHLPASGELKPGSETANSLDGENEEAKADFIDFEREVEATFLRAVHEGVEQEHVILEVNSLRLSYNMPFTDCAGAIFYAMMKLALESPHSTNNELHKNVAAVVTKWGGLLQHYLQTEDEVIEVILKFEEMCLESTREFSPLFAQILHLLYDKDILSEDAILSWASEKEGGDEADKIFVKQSEVFIQDTFYVVSHLNISAHLWGTLYVAERGIRGRGLNAKIY
;
A
#
# COMPACT_ATOMS: atom_id res chain seq x y z
N MET A 1 -49.24 -15.48 35.69
CA MET A 1 -49.01 -14.72 36.93
C MET A 1 -48.65 -13.32 36.51
N SER A 2 -49.52 -12.36 36.82
CA SER A 2 -49.45 -10.98 36.35
C SER A 2 -48.65 -10.15 37.33
N THR A 3 -47.62 -9.45 36.86
CA THR A 3 -46.99 -8.36 37.59
C THR A 3 -47.20 -7.08 36.80
N SER A 4 -48.19 -6.31 37.26
CA SER A 4 -48.50 -4.95 36.87
C SER A 4 -47.50 -3.98 37.49
N PHE A 5 -46.91 -3.12 36.67
CA PHE A 5 -46.22 -1.89 37.11
C PHE A 5 -46.89 -0.72 36.39
N ASP A 6 -47.58 0.12 37.15
CA ASP A 6 -48.19 1.37 36.66
C ASP A 6 -47.12 2.46 36.53
N ILE A 7 -47.04 3.10 35.37
CA ILE A 7 -46.39 4.40 35.17
C ILE A 7 -47.43 5.35 34.54
N PRO A 8 -47.58 6.59 35.04
CA PRO A 8 -48.67 7.48 34.63
C PRO A 8 -48.37 8.23 33.33
N ASN A 9 -49.43 8.42 32.52
CA ASN A 9 -49.54 9.36 31.41
C ASN A 9 -48.39 9.37 30.37
N GLY A 10 -48.37 8.33 29.55
CA GLY A 10 -47.85 8.39 28.18
C GLY A 10 -48.76 7.56 27.31
N GLN A 11 -49.45 8.18 26.35
CA GLN A 11 -50.32 7.47 25.42
C GLN A 11 -49.46 6.49 24.60
N LEU A 12 -49.46 5.22 24.98
CA LEU A 12 -48.74 4.16 24.27
C LEU A 12 -49.47 3.96 22.95
N MET A 13 -48.95 4.54 21.86
CA MET A 13 -49.32 4.07 20.53
C MET A 13 -48.78 2.66 20.41
N VAL A 14 -49.66 1.68 20.63
CA VAL A 14 -49.41 0.30 20.23
C VAL A 14 -49.36 0.33 18.70
N LEU A 15 -48.15 0.42 18.15
CA LEU A 15 -47.90 0.11 16.76
C LEU A 15 -48.23 -1.37 16.61
N SER A 16 -49.43 -1.64 16.12
CA SER A 16 -49.83 -2.98 15.68
C SER A 16 -48.81 -3.40 14.62
N ALA A 17 -47.97 -4.38 14.95
CA ALA A 17 -47.10 -4.99 13.97
C ALA A 17 -47.97 -5.49 12.81
N ASP A 18 -47.66 -5.02 11.60
CA ASP A 18 -48.41 -5.37 10.41
C ASP A 18 -48.36 -6.89 10.22
N ALA A 19 -49.49 -7.56 10.42
CA ALA A 19 -49.57 -9.02 10.42
C ALA A 19 -49.13 -9.62 9.06
N SER A 20 -49.16 -8.82 7.99
CA SER A 20 -48.61 -9.22 6.69
C SER A 20 -47.08 -9.38 6.69
N LYS A 21 -46.37 -8.65 7.58
CA LYS A 21 -44.91 -8.65 7.66
C LYS A 21 -44.37 -9.63 8.70
N VAL A 22 -45.08 -9.85 9.81
CA VAL A 22 -44.58 -10.59 10.98
C VAL A 22 -45.32 -11.89 11.31
N GLY A 23 -46.32 -12.26 10.49
CA GLY A 23 -47.15 -13.44 10.71
C GLY A 23 -48.22 -13.23 11.78
N ILE A 24 -49.18 -14.17 11.85
CA ILE A 24 -50.30 -14.12 12.79
C ILE A 24 -49.74 -14.08 14.22
N SER A 25 -50.07 -13.04 14.99
CA SER A 25 -49.59 -12.77 16.36
C SER A 25 -48.16 -12.24 16.50
N GLY A 26 -47.49 -11.84 15.41
CA GLY A 26 -46.17 -11.18 15.49
C GLY A 26 -45.03 -12.09 15.97
N ALA A 27 -45.20 -13.40 15.85
CA ALA A 27 -44.23 -14.40 16.29
C ALA A 27 -43.00 -14.51 15.36
N GLY A 28 -43.03 -13.90 14.18
CA GLY A 28 -42.02 -14.09 13.14
C GLY A 28 -42.15 -15.46 12.46
N TYR A 29 -41.31 -15.71 11.46
CA TYR A 29 -41.26 -16.98 10.73
C TYR A 29 -40.16 -17.88 11.30
N ILE A 30 -40.52 -19.12 11.62
CA ILE A 30 -39.55 -20.17 12.00
C ILE A 30 -39.02 -20.78 10.70
N TRP A 31 -37.74 -20.56 10.42
CA TRP A 31 -37.06 -21.22 9.31
C TRP A 31 -36.90 -22.70 9.65
N SER A 32 -37.55 -23.56 8.87
CA SER A 32 -37.30 -25.00 8.89
C SER A 32 -36.25 -25.30 7.83
N ALA A 33 -35.21 -26.04 8.19
CA ALA A 33 -34.22 -26.50 7.22
C ALA A 33 -34.92 -27.48 6.27
N CYS A 34 -35.16 -27.05 5.03
CA CYS A 34 -35.74 -27.89 3.99
C CYS A 34 -34.78 -29.03 3.62
N GLU A 35 -35.29 -30.25 3.51
CA GLU A 35 -34.55 -31.38 2.94
C GLU A 35 -34.13 -31.10 1.49
N ALA A 36 -32.92 -31.57 1.16
CA ALA A 36 -32.12 -31.26 -0.03
C ALA A 36 -32.74 -31.72 -1.36
N GLY A 37 -33.83 -31.08 -1.79
CA GLY A 37 -34.50 -31.36 -3.06
C GLY A 37 -35.05 -30.15 -3.82
N HIS A 38 -35.00 -28.94 -3.26
CA HIS A 38 -35.57 -27.71 -3.84
C HIS A 38 -34.57 -26.54 -3.85
N GLU A 39 -33.29 -26.78 -4.16
CA GLU A 39 -32.26 -25.72 -4.15
C GLU A 39 -32.33 -24.76 -5.36
N GLU A 40 -32.97 -25.14 -6.47
CA GLU A 40 -32.94 -24.34 -7.71
C GLU A 40 -33.88 -23.11 -7.72
N GLU A 41 -34.93 -23.11 -6.90
CA GLU A 41 -35.94 -22.03 -6.89
C GLU A 41 -35.46 -20.79 -6.09
N TRP A 42 -34.61 -21.01 -5.09
CA TRP A 42 -34.03 -19.95 -4.26
C TRP A 42 -32.99 -19.12 -5.00
N ARG A 43 -32.29 -19.72 -5.98
CA ARG A 43 -31.26 -19.04 -6.79
C ARG A 43 -31.81 -17.91 -7.66
N HIS A 44 -33.13 -17.88 -7.85
CA HIS A 44 -33.83 -16.91 -8.70
C HIS A 44 -34.74 -15.97 -7.89
N SER A 45 -34.83 -16.15 -6.57
CA SER A 45 -35.64 -15.32 -5.67
C SER A 45 -34.94 -14.02 -5.25
N VAL A 46 -34.28 -13.34 -6.19
CA VAL A 46 -33.79 -11.98 -5.97
C VAL A 46 -34.84 -11.02 -6.55
N ALA A 47 -35.49 -10.26 -5.69
CA ALA A 47 -36.41 -9.21 -6.14
C ALA A 47 -35.63 -8.22 -7.03
N PRO A 48 -36.16 -7.83 -8.22
CA PRO A 48 -35.52 -6.82 -9.06
C PRO A 48 -35.25 -5.55 -8.26
N ILE A 49 -34.01 -5.05 -8.31
CA ILE A 49 -33.63 -3.82 -7.63
C ILE A 49 -34.46 -2.68 -8.25
N PRO A 50 -35.27 -1.95 -7.45
CA PRO A 50 -36.02 -0.80 -7.95
C PRO A 50 -35.10 0.23 -8.61
N GLN A 51 -35.57 0.83 -9.71
CA GLN A 51 -34.75 1.73 -10.54
C GLN A 51 -34.20 2.93 -9.74
N ASP A 52 -34.99 3.46 -8.80
CA ASP A 52 -34.60 4.53 -7.89
C ASP A 52 -33.38 4.16 -7.02
N LYS A 53 -33.30 2.91 -6.56
CA LYS A 53 -32.17 2.40 -5.79
C LYS A 53 -30.94 2.18 -6.65
N LEU A 54 -31.13 1.74 -7.89
CA LEU A 54 -30.05 1.58 -8.85
C LEU A 54 -29.42 2.93 -9.21
N GLU A 55 -30.24 3.96 -9.40
CA GLU A 55 -29.79 5.32 -9.65
C GLU A 55 -29.13 5.96 -8.41
N GLU A 56 -29.59 5.64 -7.20
CA GLU A 56 -28.96 6.08 -5.95
C GLU A 56 -27.55 5.51 -5.81
N VAL A 57 -27.37 4.20 -6.06
CA VAL A 57 -26.06 3.54 -6.04
C VAL A 57 -25.15 4.06 -7.15
N ALA A 58 -25.67 4.25 -8.36
CA ALA A 58 -24.89 4.81 -9.47
C ALA A 58 -24.43 6.26 -9.18
N ARG A 59 -25.29 7.07 -8.54
CA ARG A 59 -24.91 8.42 -8.09
C ARG A 59 -23.87 8.38 -6.97
N ALA A 60 -23.99 7.45 -6.02
CA ALA A 60 -23.01 7.29 -4.94
C ALA A 60 -21.64 6.89 -5.51
N ALA A 61 -21.58 5.93 -6.44
CA ALA A 61 -20.33 5.51 -7.08
C ALA A 61 -19.67 6.64 -7.90
N LEU A 62 -20.47 7.49 -8.56
CA LEU A 62 -19.95 8.66 -9.28
C LEU A 62 -19.47 9.77 -8.33
N ALA A 63 -20.14 9.96 -7.19
CA ALA A 63 -19.72 10.91 -6.16
C ALA A 63 -18.44 10.44 -5.45
N GLU A 64 -18.27 9.14 -5.24
CA GLU A 64 -17.01 8.55 -4.74
C GLU A 64 -15.87 8.77 -5.73
N LEU A 65 -16.12 8.67 -7.04
CA LEU A 65 -15.10 8.91 -8.07
C LEU A 65 -14.65 10.39 -8.13
N ASP A 66 -15.54 11.34 -7.88
CA ASP A 66 -15.19 12.77 -7.80
C ASP A 66 -14.38 13.11 -6.52
N LEU A 67 -14.62 12.40 -5.42
CA LEU A 67 -13.89 12.58 -4.15
C LEU A 67 -12.46 12.00 -4.19
N VAL A 68 -12.17 11.04 -5.08
CA VAL A 68 -10.79 10.51 -5.25
C VAL A 68 -9.83 11.57 -5.83
N THR A 69 -10.34 12.67 -6.39
CA THR A 69 -9.48 13.77 -6.88
C THR A 69 -9.16 14.85 -5.84
N GLN A 70 -9.82 14.86 -4.67
CA GLN A 70 -9.52 15.80 -3.58
C GLN A 70 -9.76 15.18 -2.19
N GLU A 71 -8.65 14.88 -1.52
CA GLU A 71 -8.47 14.58 -0.09
C GLU A 71 -8.89 13.19 0.46
N SER A 72 -7.84 12.57 0.99
CA SER A 72 -7.78 11.62 2.10
C SER A 72 -8.76 11.91 3.26
N SER A 73 -9.24 10.81 3.84
CA SER A 73 -9.69 10.60 5.22
C SER A 73 -11.20 10.46 5.48
N HIS A 74 -11.48 9.42 6.29
CA HIS A 74 -12.72 9.10 7.02
C HIS A 74 -13.86 8.37 6.28
N LEU A 75 -13.80 7.04 6.35
CA LEU A 75 -15.01 6.20 6.41
C LEU A 75 -15.40 5.98 7.89
N PRO A 76 -16.69 5.96 8.24
CA PRO A 76 -17.12 5.60 9.58
C PRO A 76 -17.00 4.09 9.79
N ALA A 77 -16.50 3.69 10.96
CA ALA A 77 -16.36 2.30 11.36
C ALA A 77 -17.71 1.58 11.32
N SER A 78 -17.81 0.52 10.51
CA SER A 78 -18.89 -0.45 10.63
C SER A 78 -18.79 -1.12 12.00
N GLY A 79 -19.84 -0.98 12.81
CA GLY A 79 -19.92 -1.58 14.12
C GLY A 79 -20.09 -3.10 14.03
N GLU A 80 -19.00 -3.82 14.19
CA GLU A 80 -19.03 -5.26 14.48
C GLU A 80 -18.98 -5.50 16.00
N LEU A 81 -19.86 -6.39 16.47
CA LEU A 81 -19.97 -6.78 17.87
C LEU A 81 -18.88 -7.81 18.20
N LYS A 82 -17.94 -7.46 19.09
CA LYS A 82 -16.93 -8.38 19.65
C LYS A 82 -17.60 -9.52 20.46
N PRO A 83 -17.17 -10.79 20.32
CA PRO A 83 -17.44 -11.81 21.32
C PRO A 83 -16.59 -11.52 22.57
N GLY A 84 -17.25 -11.42 23.73
CA GLY A 84 -16.58 -11.15 24.99
C GLY A 84 -15.68 -12.31 25.41
N SER A 85 -14.37 -12.04 25.53
CA SER A 85 -13.46 -12.84 26.33
C SER A 85 -12.85 -11.92 27.38
N GLU A 86 -13.32 -12.06 28.62
CA GLU A 86 -12.74 -11.38 29.77
C GLU A 86 -11.39 -12.00 30.12
N THR A 87 -10.31 -11.35 29.69
CA THR A 87 -9.01 -11.43 30.39
C THR A 87 -8.37 -10.05 30.38
N ALA A 88 -8.44 -9.40 31.54
CA ALA A 88 -7.72 -8.19 31.84
C ALA A 88 -6.21 -8.44 31.86
N ASN A 89 -5.48 -7.87 30.90
CA ASN A 89 -4.31 -7.01 31.13
C ASN A 89 -3.57 -6.69 29.83
N SER A 90 -3.06 -5.46 29.79
CA SER A 90 -1.97 -4.94 28.95
C SER A 90 -2.40 -4.14 27.72
N LEU A 91 -2.17 -2.84 27.83
CA LEU A 91 -2.18 -1.81 26.77
C LEU A 91 -1.00 -1.99 25.78
N ASP A 92 -0.53 -3.22 25.62
CA ASP A 92 0.68 -3.64 24.87
C ASP A 92 0.35 -4.74 23.84
N GLY A 93 -0.90 -5.22 23.81
CA GLY A 93 -1.32 -6.30 22.90
C GLY A 93 -1.55 -5.85 21.46
N GLU A 94 -1.96 -4.59 21.23
CA GLU A 94 -2.28 -4.09 19.88
C GLU A 94 -1.06 -4.02 18.96
N ASN A 95 0.13 -3.74 19.51
CA ASN A 95 1.37 -3.67 18.74
C ASN A 95 1.92 -5.06 18.37
N GLU A 96 1.73 -6.05 19.24
CA GLU A 96 2.19 -7.42 18.98
C GLU A 96 1.26 -8.15 18.00
N GLU A 97 -0.04 -7.88 18.05
CA GLU A 97 -1.01 -8.39 17.06
C GLU A 97 -0.74 -7.81 15.67
N ALA A 98 -0.53 -6.48 15.55
CA ALA A 98 -0.21 -5.84 14.26
C ALA A 98 1.10 -6.35 13.65
N LYS A 99 2.14 -6.59 14.45
CA LYS A 99 3.39 -7.20 13.97
C LYS A 99 3.19 -8.64 13.50
N ALA A 100 2.39 -9.43 14.23
CA ALA A 100 2.08 -10.79 13.83
C ALA A 100 1.33 -10.82 12.50
N ASP A 101 0.37 -9.92 12.31
CA ASP A 101 -0.38 -9.76 11.07
C ASP A 101 0.54 -9.39 9.90
N PHE A 102 1.51 -8.49 10.11
CA PHE A 102 2.51 -8.14 9.08
C PHE A 102 3.41 -9.32 8.71
N ILE A 103 3.92 -10.08 9.69
CA ILE A 103 4.75 -11.27 9.42
C ILE A 103 3.97 -12.32 8.63
N ASP A 104 2.70 -12.52 8.98
CA ASP A 104 1.82 -13.44 8.25
C ASP A 104 1.56 -12.94 6.83
N PHE A 105 1.27 -11.64 6.66
CA PHE A 105 1.10 -11.01 5.35
C PHE A 105 2.35 -11.14 4.48
N GLU A 106 3.53 -10.79 4.98
CA GLU A 106 4.81 -10.88 4.26
C GLU A 106 5.07 -12.32 3.78
N ARG A 107 4.80 -13.31 4.64
CA ARG A 107 4.93 -14.73 4.30
C ARG A 107 3.98 -15.16 3.18
N GLU A 108 2.72 -14.71 3.20
CA GLU A 108 1.75 -15.02 2.15
C GLU A 108 2.10 -14.35 0.81
N VAL A 109 2.60 -13.11 0.85
CA VAL A 109 3.10 -12.40 -0.34
C VAL A 109 4.32 -13.13 -0.91
N GLU A 110 5.27 -13.55 -0.06
CA GLU A 110 6.42 -14.35 -0.48
C GLU A 110 5.99 -15.65 -1.14
N ALA A 111 5.08 -16.41 -0.52
CA ALA A 111 4.55 -17.66 -1.07
C ALA A 111 3.87 -17.44 -2.44
N THR A 112 3.07 -16.37 -2.56
CA THR A 112 2.40 -15.98 -3.80
C THR A 112 3.42 -15.67 -4.91
N PHE A 113 4.43 -14.86 -4.58
CA PHE A 113 5.51 -14.51 -5.52
C PHE A 113 6.31 -15.74 -5.97
N LEU A 114 6.73 -16.60 -5.04
CA LEU A 114 7.51 -17.80 -5.36
C LEU A 114 6.70 -18.80 -6.20
N ARG A 115 5.40 -18.94 -5.91
CA ARG A 115 4.49 -19.73 -6.76
C ARG A 115 4.42 -19.16 -8.16
N ALA A 116 4.26 -17.84 -8.30
CA ALA A 116 4.25 -17.18 -9.60
C ALA A 116 5.55 -17.39 -10.39
N VAL A 117 6.70 -17.37 -9.71
CA VAL A 117 8.01 -17.66 -10.31
C VAL A 117 8.09 -19.10 -10.82
N HIS A 118 7.61 -20.07 -10.03
CA HIS A 118 7.67 -21.50 -10.37
C HIS A 118 6.70 -21.87 -11.51
N GLU A 119 5.48 -21.34 -11.47
CA GLU A 119 4.41 -21.65 -12.42
C GLU A 119 4.47 -20.77 -13.67
N GLY A 120 5.27 -19.69 -13.66
CA GLY A 120 5.37 -18.77 -14.79
C GLY A 120 4.14 -17.88 -14.95
N VAL A 121 3.55 -17.46 -13.83
CA VAL A 121 2.36 -16.59 -13.79
C VAL A 121 2.73 -15.17 -14.24
N GLU A 122 1.84 -14.54 -15.00
CA GLU A 122 1.97 -13.15 -15.46
C GLU A 122 1.95 -12.16 -14.27
N GLN A 123 2.73 -11.08 -14.36
CA GLN A 123 2.90 -10.13 -13.24
C GLN A 123 1.57 -9.46 -12.87
N GLU A 124 0.70 -9.22 -13.85
CA GLU A 124 -0.64 -8.67 -13.68
C GLU A 124 -1.51 -9.55 -12.78
N HIS A 125 -1.39 -10.88 -12.87
CA HIS A 125 -2.11 -11.78 -11.98
C HIS A 125 -1.53 -11.75 -10.56
N VAL A 126 -0.21 -11.65 -10.42
CA VAL A 126 0.43 -11.47 -9.10
C VAL A 126 -0.07 -10.20 -8.42
N ILE A 127 -0.20 -9.10 -9.17
CA ILE A 127 -0.75 -7.83 -8.67
C ILE A 127 -2.17 -8.03 -8.12
N LEU A 128 -3.03 -8.77 -8.82
CA LEU A 128 -4.39 -9.04 -8.35
C LEU A 128 -4.40 -9.82 -7.04
N GLU A 129 -3.56 -10.84 -6.92
CA GLU A 129 -3.46 -11.66 -5.71
C GLU A 129 -2.90 -10.88 -4.52
N VAL A 130 -1.81 -10.13 -4.73
CA VAL A 130 -1.21 -9.29 -3.68
C VAL A 130 -2.18 -8.18 -3.26
N ASN A 131 -2.94 -7.58 -4.18
CA ASN A 131 -3.98 -6.61 -3.81
C ASN A 131 -5.12 -7.25 -3.00
N SER A 132 -5.46 -8.51 -3.28
CA SER A 132 -6.42 -9.26 -2.46
C SER A 132 -5.86 -9.47 -1.04
N LEU A 133 -4.59 -9.87 -0.91
CA LEU A 133 -3.93 -10.03 0.39
C LEU A 133 -3.84 -8.71 1.14
N ARG A 134 -3.47 -7.63 0.46
CA ARG A 134 -3.40 -6.28 1.03
C ARG A 134 -4.71 -5.90 1.70
N LEU A 135 -5.83 -6.13 1.00
CA LEU A 135 -7.16 -5.82 1.52
C LEU A 135 -7.57 -6.77 2.66
N SER A 136 -7.20 -8.05 2.62
CA SER A 136 -7.56 -9.01 3.67
C SER A 136 -6.80 -8.77 4.98
N TYR A 137 -5.53 -8.38 4.89
CA TYR A 137 -4.68 -8.06 6.04
C TYR A 137 -4.74 -6.57 6.43
N ASN A 138 -5.49 -5.74 5.70
CA ASN A 138 -5.57 -4.29 5.89
C ASN A 138 -4.19 -3.60 5.91
N MET A 139 -3.35 -3.94 4.94
CA MET A 139 -1.97 -3.43 4.83
C MET A 139 -1.89 -2.21 3.89
N PRO A 140 -1.01 -1.23 4.17
CA PRO A 140 -0.69 -0.15 3.25
C PRO A 140 0.13 -0.63 2.03
N PHE A 141 0.30 0.26 1.05
CA PHE A 141 1.15 -0.02 -0.12
C PHE A 141 2.63 -0.11 0.23
N THR A 142 3.10 0.61 1.26
CA THR A 142 4.47 0.52 1.80
C THR A 142 4.82 -0.93 2.16
N ASP A 143 3.92 -1.59 2.89
CA ASP A 143 4.10 -2.97 3.34
C ASP A 143 4.09 -3.96 2.15
N CYS A 144 3.29 -3.67 1.12
CA CYS A 144 3.32 -4.44 -0.12
C CYS A 144 4.66 -4.30 -0.85
N ALA A 145 5.19 -3.07 -0.95
CA ALA A 145 6.47 -2.79 -1.60
C ALA A 145 7.62 -3.50 -0.86
N GLY A 146 7.65 -3.41 0.47
CA GLY A 146 8.61 -4.11 1.32
C GLY A 146 8.53 -5.63 1.17
N ALA A 147 7.33 -6.21 1.25
CA ALA A 147 7.14 -7.66 1.13
C ALA A 147 7.50 -8.23 -0.25
N ILE A 148 7.16 -7.51 -1.34
CA ILE A 148 7.54 -7.91 -2.71
C ILE A 148 9.07 -7.82 -2.87
N PHE A 149 9.68 -6.73 -2.42
CA PHE A 149 11.12 -6.56 -2.48
C PHE A 149 11.85 -7.66 -1.69
N TYR A 150 11.36 -7.98 -0.49
CA TYR A 150 11.86 -9.08 0.33
C TYR A 150 11.83 -10.42 -0.41
N ALA A 151 10.68 -10.76 -1.02
CA ALA A 151 10.52 -11.99 -1.80
C ALA A 151 11.47 -12.04 -3.02
N MET A 152 11.65 -10.90 -3.71
CA MET A 152 12.60 -10.78 -4.82
C MET A 152 14.05 -11.03 -4.36
N MET A 153 14.46 -10.43 -3.24
CA MET A 153 15.82 -10.58 -2.73
C MET A 153 16.07 -12.01 -2.23
N LYS A 154 15.09 -12.65 -1.58
CA LYS A 154 15.21 -14.07 -1.20
C LYS A 154 15.34 -14.99 -2.42
N LEU A 155 14.58 -14.76 -3.49
CA LEU A 155 14.75 -15.51 -4.73
C LEU A 155 16.18 -15.38 -5.29
N ALA A 156 16.76 -14.19 -5.24
CA ALA A 156 18.13 -13.95 -5.69
C ALA A 156 19.17 -14.68 -4.80
N LEU A 157 18.94 -14.72 -3.49
CA LEU A 157 19.79 -15.42 -2.52
C LEU A 157 19.70 -16.94 -2.64
N GLU A 158 18.50 -17.49 -2.80
CA GLU A 158 18.28 -18.93 -2.94
C GLU A 158 18.79 -19.47 -4.29
N SER A 159 18.95 -18.59 -5.28
CA SER A 159 19.57 -18.94 -6.56
C SER A 159 21.04 -19.35 -6.35
N PRO A 160 21.54 -20.39 -7.06
CA PRO A 160 22.91 -20.86 -6.89
C PRO A 160 23.95 -19.74 -7.03
N HIS A 161 24.77 -19.56 -6.00
CA HIS A 161 25.88 -18.62 -6.00
C HIS A 161 26.97 -19.13 -5.06
N SER A 162 28.23 -18.80 -5.36
CA SER A 162 29.40 -19.10 -4.51
C SER A 162 30.23 -17.86 -4.23
N THR A 163 29.94 -16.75 -4.91
CA THR A 163 30.65 -15.47 -4.77
C THR A 163 29.68 -14.29 -4.74
N ASN A 164 30.10 -13.19 -4.15
CA ASN A 164 29.31 -11.95 -4.11
C ASN A 164 28.97 -11.42 -5.52
N ASN A 165 29.85 -11.65 -6.51
CA ASN A 165 29.58 -11.24 -7.90
C ASN A 165 28.45 -12.07 -8.53
N GLU A 166 28.41 -13.38 -8.26
CA GLU A 166 27.31 -14.23 -8.69
C GLU A 166 26.00 -13.85 -8.01
N LEU A 167 26.03 -13.56 -6.70
CA LEU A 167 24.86 -13.07 -5.97
C LEU A 167 24.35 -11.74 -6.55
N HIS A 168 25.24 -10.78 -6.82
CA HIS A 168 24.89 -9.52 -7.46
C HIS A 168 24.27 -9.73 -8.86
N LYS A 169 24.77 -10.69 -9.64
CA LYS A 169 24.16 -11.06 -10.94
C LYS A 169 22.78 -11.68 -10.77
N ASN A 170 22.57 -12.51 -9.74
CA ASN A 170 21.25 -13.07 -9.44
C ASN A 170 20.26 -11.94 -9.09
N VAL A 171 20.67 -10.98 -8.24
CA VAL A 171 19.86 -9.79 -7.93
C VAL A 171 19.53 -9.01 -9.21
N ALA A 172 20.51 -8.72 -10.06
CA ALA A 172 20.29 -8.03 -11.32
C ALA A 172 19.31 -8.77 -12.26
N ALA A 173 19.38 -10.10 -12.30
CA ALA A 173 18.45 -10.92 -13.08
C ALA A 173 17.02 -10.86 -12.52
N VAL A 174 16.87 -10.98 -11.20
CA VAL A 174 15.56 -10.91 -10.53
C VAL A 174 14.94 -9.52 -10.70
N VAL A 175 15.70 -8.46 -10.41
CA VAL A 175 15.28 -7.06 -10.58
C VAL A 175 14.89 -6.77 -12.03
N THR A 176 15.67 -7.26 -13.00
CA THR A 176 15.33 -7.06 -14.42
C THR A 176 14.04 -7.78 -14.81
N LYS A 177 13.75 -8.94 -14.21
CA LYS A 177 12.54 -9.72 -14.52
C LYS A 177 11.30 -9.18 -13.80
N TRP A 178 11.43 -8.81 -12.54
CA TRP A 178 10.30 -8.51 -11.63
C TRP A 178 10.25 -7.05 -11.18
N GLY A 179 11.13 -6.18 -11.66
CA GLY A 179 11.15 -4.76 -11.30
C GLY A 179 9.84 -4.04 -11.64
N GLY A 180 9.16 -4.42 -12.73
CA GLY A 180 7.84 -3.88 -13.07
C GLY A 180 6.75 -4.20 -12.06
N LEU A 181 6.77 -5.40 -11.49
CA LEU A 181 5.89 -5.80 -10.38
C LEU A 181 6.15 -4.92 -9.15
N LEU A 182 7.41 -4.72 -8.77
CA LEU A 182 7.76 -3.86 -7.64
C LEU A 182 7.33 -2.42 -7.88
N GLN A 183 7.63 -1.86 -9.07
CA GLN A 183 7.26 -0.50 -9.46
C GLN A 183 5.75 -0.24 -9.39
N HIS A 184 4.89 -1.26 -9.54
CA HIS A 184 3.45 -1.11 -9.36
C HIS A 184 3.09 -0.61 -7.95
N TYR A 185 3.89 -0.95 -6.94
CA TYR A 185 3.67 -0.59 -5.54
C TYR A 185 4.50 0.62 -5.09
N LEU A 186 5.24 1.27 -6.01
CA LEU A 186 6.07 2.45 -5.75
C LEU A 186 5.43 3.70 -6.37
N GLN A 187 4.29 4.12 -5.82
CA GLN A 187 3.53 5.30 -6.22
C GLN A 187 3.99 6.58 -5.53
N THR A 188 4.55 6.47 -4.33
CA THR A 188 5.00 7.58 -3.48
C THR A 188 6.46 7.42 -3.06
N GLU A 189 7.07 8.52 -2.63
CA GLU A 189 8.45 8.51 -2.14
C GLU A 189 8.60 7.65 -0.88
N ASP A 190 7.58 7.63 0.00
CA ASP A 190 7.56 6.81 1.22
C ASP A 190 7.70 5.31 0.90
N GLU A 191 7.04 4.82 -0.15
CA GLU A 191 7.15 3.42 -0.58
C GLU A 191 8.53 3.09 -1.16
N VAL A 192 9.17 4.06 -1.83
CA VAL A 192 10.54 3.93 -2.34
C VAL A 192 11.54 3.89 -1.18
N ILE A 193 11.38 4.77 -0.18
CA ILE A 193 12.20 4.78 1.03
C ILE A 193 12.01 3.47 1.81
N GLU A 194 10.78 2.96 1.91
CA GLU A 194 10.47 1.68 2.55
C GLU A 194 11.26 0.52 1.92
N VAL A 195 11.41 0.48 0.60
CA VAL A 195 12.27 -0.52 -0.06
C VAL A 195 13.73 -0.44 0.40
N ILE A 196 14.26 0.77 0.58
CA ILE A 196 15.63 0.97 1.06
C ILE A 196 15.74 0.51 2.52
N LEU A 197 14.81 0.91 3.38
CA LEU A 197 14.76 0.50 4.79
C LEU A 197 14.62 -1.03 4.93
N LYS A 198 13.75 -1.63 4.14
CA LYS A 198 13.58 -3.08 4.08
C LYS A 198 14.89 -3.77 3.70
N PHE A 199 15.62 -3.22 2.74
CA PHE A 199 16.92 -3.76 2.35
C PHE A 199 17.97 -3.65 3.47
N GLU A 200 17.96 -2.56 4.25
CA GLU A 200 18.82 -2.43 5.43
C GLU A 200 18.50 -3.50 6.48
N GLU A 201 17.21 -3.65 6.83
CA GLU A 201 16.73 -4.67 7.77
C GLU A 201 17.21 -6.07 7.33
N MET A 202 17.01 -6.39 6.06
CA MET A 202 17.46 -7.64 5.45
C MET A 202 18.96 -7.87 5.61
N CYS A 203 19.79 -6.84 5.40
CA CYS A 203 21.24 -6.94 5.50
C CYS A 203 21.73 -7.10 6.95
N LEU A 204 20.98 -6.64 7.94
CA LEU A 204 21.31 -6.75 9.37
C LEU A 204 20.87 -8.09 9.97
N GLU A 205 19.68 -8.54 9.59
CA GLU A 205 18.98 -9.60 10.31
C GLU A 205 18.98 -10.93 9.57
N SER A 206 18.38 -10.98 8.38
CA SER A 206 17.94 -12.23 7.73
C SER A 206 18.82 -12.70 6.58
N THR A 207 19.54 -11.78 5.90
CA THR A 207 20.27 -12.03 4.64
C THR A 207 21.58 -11.24 4.59
N ARG A 208 22.47 -11.53 5.55
CA ARG A 208 23.74 -10.78 5.76
C ARG A 208 24.70 -10.85 4.57
N GLU A 209 24.52 -11.81 3.68
CA GLU A 209 25.24 -11.96 2.41
C GLU A 209 25.10 -10.73 1.51
N PHE A 210 24.01 -9.97 1.63
CA PHE A 210 23.81 -8.72 0.89
C PHE A 210 24.54 -7.52 1.48
N SER A 211 24.90 -7.54 2.77
CA SER A 211 25.59 -6.43 3.43
C SER A 211 26.83 -5.91 2.66
N PRO A 212 27.79 -6.75 2.22
CA PRO A 212 28.93 -6.26 1.43
C PRO A 212 28.56 -5.74 0.03
N LEU A 213 27.35 -6.03 -0.45
CA LEU A 213 26.84 -5.64 -1.76
C LEU A 213 25.87 -4.46 -1.70
N PHE A 214 25.52 -3.95 -0.52
CA PHE A 214 24.45 -2.98 -0.33
C PHE A 214 24.54 -1.80 -1.31
N ALA A 215 25.68 -1.10 -1.35
CA ALA A 215 25.87 0.05 -2.23
C ALA A 215 25.79 -0.30 -3.73
N GLN A 216 26.24 -1.50 -4.12
CA GLN A 216 26.14 -1.96 -5.52
C GLN A 216 24.70 -2.26 -5.91
N ILE A 217 23.94 -2.89 -5.01
CA ILE A 217 22.53 -3.19 -5.22
C ILE A 217 21.69 -1.90 -5.19
N LEU A 218 22.00 -0.96 -4.30
CA LEU A 218 21.36 0.36 -4.26
C LEU A 218 21.54 1.09 -5.60
N HIS A 219 22.77 1.13 -6.12
CA HIS A 219 23.07 1.70 -7.45
C HIS A 219 22.34 0.97 -8.57
N LEU A 220 22.29 -0.37 -8.53
CA LEU A 220 21.55 -1.17 -9.50
C LEU A 220 20.05 -0.84 -9.51
N LEU A 221 19.43 -0.66 -8.34
CA LEU A 221 18.02 -0.31 -8.25
C LEU A 221 17.75 1.12 -8.76
N TYR A 222 18.68 2.05 -8.54
CA TYR A 222 18.66 3.38 -9.15
C TYR A 222 18.77 3.31 -10.69
N ASP A 223 19.75 2.57 -11.22
CA ASP A 223 19.94 2.36 -12.67
C ASP A 223 18.74 1.71 -13.37
N LYS A 224 17.86 1.06 -12.60
CA LYS A 224 16.64 0.39 -13.08
C LYS A 224 15.39 1.24 -12.91
N ASP A 225 15.53 2.52 -12.54
CA ASP A 225 14.43 3.44 -12.26
C ASP A 225 13.45 2.90 -11.20
N ILE A 226 13.95 2.09 -10.25
CA ILE A 226 13.15 1.60 -9.11
C ILE A 226 13.27 2.57 -7.94
N LEU A 227 14.49 3.05 -7.68
CA LEU A 227 14.74 4.07 -6.66
C LEU A 227 14.97 5.41 -7.35
N SER A 228 14.32 6.46 -6.84
CA SER A 228 14.61 7.84 -7.26
C SER A 228 15.81 8.40 -6.51
N GLU A 229 16.48 9.37 -7.13
CA GLU A 229 17.54 10.14 -6.49
C GLU A 229 17.04 10.82 -5.20
N ASP A 230 15.88 11.47 -5.27
CA ASP A 230 15.28 12.17 -4.12
C ASP A 230 15.06 11.22 -2.94
N ALA A 231 14.51 10.01 -3.18
CA ALA A 231 14.30 9.03 -2.11
C ALA A 231 15.61 8.56 -1.46
N ILE A 232 16.67 8.36 -2.25
CA ILE A 232 17.99 7.96 -1.73
C ILE A 232 18.59 9.08 -0.87
N LEU A 233 18.44 10.34 -1.28
CA LEU A 233 18.91 11.49 -0.51
C LEU A 233 18.08 11.69 0.75
N SER A 234 16.75 11.55 0.67
CA SER A 234 15.82 11.60 1.80
C SER A 234 16.18 10.54 2.85
N TRP A 235 16.30 9.27 2.45
CA TRP A 235 16.75 8.17 3.32
C TRP A 235 18.11 8.48 3.99
N ALA A 236 19.09 8.95 3.24
CA ALA A 236 20.41 9.27 3.79
C ALA A 236 20.34 10.43 4.80
N SER A 237 19.53 11.46 4.52
CA SER A 237 19.38 12.64 5.38
C SER A 237 18.70 12.33 6.72
N GLU A 238 17.68 11.46 6.71
CA GLU A 238 16.98 11.03 7.93
C GLU A 238 17.92 10.31 8.90
N LYS A 239 18.92 9.61 8.38
CA LYS A 239 19.91 8.88 9.16
C LYS A 239 21.03 9.77 9.72
N GLU A 240 21.19 11.02 9.27
CA GLU A 240 22.27 11.92 9.75
C GLU A 240 22.18 12.17 11.26
N GLY A 241 20.95 12.24 11.80
CA GLY A 241 20.70 12.42 13.24
C GLY A 241 20.75 11.14 14.07
N GLY A 242 20.84 9.96 13.43
CA GLY A 242 20.78 8.65 14.08
C GLY A 242 22.11 8.17 14.67
N ASP A 243 22.08 6.97 15.26
CA ASP A 243 23.27 6.35 15.87
C ASP A 243 24.25 5.86 14.80
N GLU A 244 25.51 5.65 15.19
CA GLU A 244 26.55 5.17 14.26
C GLU A 244 26.24 3.79 13.66
N ALA A 245 25.43 2.98 14.36
CA ALA A 245 24.94 1.70 13.88
C ALA A 245 23.94 1.86 12.72
N ASP A 246 23.13 2.92 12.73
CA ASP A 246 22.12 3.18 11.70
C ASP A 246 22.73 3.78 10.42
N LYS A 247 23.97 4.27 10.52
CA LYS A 247 24.69 4.93 9.42
C LYS A 247 25.58 4.01 8.61
N ILE A 248 25.63 2.71 8.92
CA ILE A 248 26.57 1.76 8.29
C ILE A 248 26.40 1.75 6.77
N PHE A 249 25.17 1.63 6.29
CA PHE A 249 24.87 1.52 4.85
C PHE A 249 24.91 2.88 4.14
N VAL A 250 24.56 3.97 4.82
CA VAL A 250 24.76 5.33 4.34
C VAL A 250 26.24 5.59 4.07
N LYS A 251 27.12 5.25 5.02
CA LYS A 251 28.58 5.37 4.85
C LYS A 251 29.11 4.49 3.73
N GLN A 252 28.61 3.26 3.62
CA GLN A 252 28.99 2.36 2.53
C GLN A 252 28.61 2.92 1.15
N SER A 253 27.55 3.71 1.08
CA SER A 253 27.00 4.32 -0.15
C SER A 253 27.45 5.78 -0.36
N GLU A 254 28.31 6.32 0.50
CA GLU A 254 28.67 7.75 0.53
C GLU A 254 29.21 8.25 -0.81
N VAL A 255 30.07 7.47 -1.48
CA VAL A 255 30.62 7.83 -2.80
C VAL A 255 29.51 8.04 -3.83
N PHE A 256 28.53 7.14 -3.84
CA PHE A 256 27.40 7.20 -4.77
C PHE A 256 26.47 8.38 -4.43
N ILE A 257 26.17 8.59 -3.15
CA ILE A 257 25.33 9.69 -2.67
C ILE A 257 25.97 11.06 -3.00
N GLN A 258 27.29 11.20 -2.82
CA GLN A 258 27.99 12.44 -3.14
C GLN A 258 28.00 12.73 -4.64
N ASP A 259 28.30 11.74 -5.48
CA ASP A 259 28.29 11.91 -6.94
C ASP A 259 26.92 12.39 -7.43
N THR A 260 25.85 11.85 -6.85
CA THR A 260 24.46 12.22 -7.09
C THR A 260 24.20 13.70 -6.69
N PHE A 261 24.62 14.10 -5.48
CA PHE A 261 24.49 15.48 -4.98
C PHE A 261 25.24 16.54 -5.82
N TYR A 262 26.44 16.22 -6.31
CA TYR A 262 27.23 17.15 -7.13
C TYR A 262 26.61 17.39 -8.52
N VAL A 263 25.99 16.35 -9.10
CA VAL A 263 25.32 16.44 -10.41
C VAL A 263 24.08 17.34 -10.30
N VAL A 264 23.23 17.17 -9.29
CA VAL A 264 22.05 18.03 -9.09
C VAL A 264 22.44 19.47 -8.76
N SER A 265 23.45 19.67 -7.91
CA SER A 265 23.95 21.02 -7.61
C SER A 265 24.41 21.74 -8.89
N HIS A 266 25.16 21.06 -9.77
CA HIS A 266 25.64 21.64 -11.03
C HIS A 266 24.52 21.84 -12.06
N LEU A 267 23.56 20.92 -12.16
CA LEU A 267 22.40 21.04 -13.06
C LEU A 267 21.47 22.17 -12.63
N ASN A 268 21.19 22.31 -11.33
CA ASN A 268 20.36 23.41 -10.79
C ASN A 268 21.03 24.77 -10.97
N ILE A 269 22.35 24.87 -10.74
CA ILE A 269 23.12 26.09 -11.03
C ILE A 269 23.07 26.40 -12.53
N SER A 270 23.24 25.39 -13.40
CA SER A 270 23.18 25.58 -14.84
C SER A 270 21.79 26.01 -15.31
N ALA A 271 20.73 25.39 -14.82
CA ALA A 271 19.34 25.76 -15.13
C ALA A 271 19.02 27.19 -14.68
N HIS A 272 19.48 27.60 -13.48
CA HIS A 272 19.33 28.97 -12.99
C HIS A 272 20.15 29.97 -13.84
N LEU A 273 21.37 29.62 -14.25
CA LEU A 273 22.20 30.47 -15.11
C LEU A 273 21.59 30.61 -16.52
N TRP A 274 21.07 29.54 -17.10
CA TRP A 274 20.36 29.58 -18.39
C TRP A 274 19.04 30.34 -18.30
N GLY A 275 18.27 30.17 -17.23
CA GLY A 275 17.05 30.93 -16.96
C GLY A 275 17.33 32.43 -16.84
N THR A 276 18.38 32.82 -16.13
CA THR A 276 18.78 34.23 -16.00
C THR A 276 19.33 34.80 -17.32
N LEU A 277 20.11 34.04 -18.10
CA LEU A 277 20.57 34.45 -19.42
C LEU A 277 19.41 34.64 -20.41
N TYR A 278 18.44 33.72 -20.42
CA TYR A 278 17.27 33.79 -21.28
C TYR A 278 16.38 35.00 -20.98
N VAL A 279 16.17 35.31 -19.69
CA VAL A 279 15.46 36.53 -19.26
C VAL A 279 16.24 37.79 -19.65
N ALA A 280 17.57 37.79 -19.52
CA ALA A 280 18.41 38.90 -19.96
C ALA A 280 18.34 39.13 -21.48
N GLU A 281 18.40 38.07 -22.30
CA GLU A 281 18.30 38.18 -23.76
C GLU A 281 16.92 38.67 -24.24
N ARG A 282 15.83 38.26 -23.58
CA ARG A 282 14.49 38.81 -23.88
C ARG A 282 14.33 40.26 -23.41
N GLY A 283 14.92 40.62 -22.27
CA GLY A 283 14.93 42.00 -21.76
C GLY A 283 15.74 42.98 -22.61
N ILE A 284 16.76 42.49 -23.34
CA ILE A 284 17.53 43.29 -24.31
C ILE A 284 16.74 43.44 -25.62
N ARG A 285 16.11 42.37 -26.13
CA ARG A 285 15.25 42.45 -27.34
C ARG A 285 14.00 43.32 -27.16
N GLY A 286 13.42 43.36 -25.95
CA GLY A 286 12.25 44.21 -25.65
C GLY A 286 12.55 45.71 -25.54
N ARG A 287 13.82 46.12 -25.36
CA ARG A 287 14.22 47.54 -25.22
C ARG A 287 14.84 48.15 -26.49
N GLY A 288 14.95 47.40 -27.58
CA GLY A 288 15.51 47.86 -28.86
C GLY A 288 14.52 48.49 -29.87
N LEU A 289 13.23 48.57 -29.54
CA LEU A 289 12.16 48.96 -30.49
C LEU A 289 11.39 50.21 -30.05
N ASN A 290 12.07 51.27 -29.60
CA ASN A 290 11.42 52.60 -29.45
C ASN A 290 12.39 53.80 -29.46
N ALA A 291 13.38 53.80 -30.35
CA ALA A 291 14.11 55.03 -30.71
C ALA A 291 13.69 55.47 -32.12
N LYS A 292 12.50 56.08 -32.23
CA LYS A 292 12.13 56.85 -33.42
C LYS A 292 12.84 58.20 -33.36
N ILE A 293 13.68 58.41 -34.36
CA ILE A 293 14.38 59.63 -34.71
C ILE A 293 13.34 60.75 -34.95
N TYR A 294 13.51 61.87 -34.23
CA TYR A 294 13.08 63.21 -34.64
C TYR A 294 14.18 64.20 -34.27
#